data_AF-A0A1M6LPT8-F1
#
_entry.id   AF-A0A1M6LPT8-F1
#
_cell.length_a   1.000
_cell.length_b   1.000
_cell.length_c   1.000
_cell.angle_alpha   90.00
_cell.angle_beta   90.00
_cell.angle_gamma   90.00
#
_symmetry.space_group_name_H-M   'P 1'
#
loop_
_entity.id
_entity.type
_entity.pdbx_description
1 polymer ?
#
loop_
_entity_poly.entity_id
_entity_poly.type
_entity_poly.pdbx_seq_one_letter_code
_entity_poly.pdbx_strand_id
1 'polypeptide(L)'
;MYGLSVPDAHPYETIYRCTKDSVMRNKNIETPAIIRPWIQDFTATWVEGHIRYGAEEVKAQIKALEDNGVKEYLLWNPGNRYSEGGLK
;
A
#
# COMPACT_ATOMS: atom_id res chain seq x y z
N MET A 1 -10.21 -1.60 -10.14
CA MET A 1 -9.31 -2.48 -9.37
C MET A 1 -10.09 -2.98 -8.15
N TYR A 2 -10.16 -4.29 -7.90
CA TYR A 2 -10.88 -4.86 -6.74
C TYR A 2 -12.34 -4.40 -6.50
N GLY A 3 -13.03 -3.87 -7.50
CA GLY A 3 -14.37 -3.28 -7.34
C GLY A 3 -14.41 -1.91 -6.65
N LEU A 4 -13.26 -1.31 -6.34
CA LEU A 4 -13.15 0.06 -5.82
C LEU A 4 -13.26 1.04 -6.99
N SER A 5 -14.14 2.03 -6.85
CA SER A 5 -14.36 3.08 -7.85
C SER A 5 -13.11 3.94 -8.03
N VAL A 6 -12.50 4.37 -6.91
CA VAL A 6 -11.24 5.12 -6.88
C VAL A 6 -10.30 4.46 -5.87
N PRO A 7 -9.44 3.52 -6.31
CA PRO A 7 -8.51 2.82 -5.40
C PRO A 7 -7.60 3.75 -4.59
N ASP A 8 -7.21 4.90 -5.17
CA ASP A 8 -6.42 5.95 -4.49
C ASP A 8 -7.12 6.49 -3.23
N ALA A 9 -8.45 6.55 -3.24
CA ALA A 9 -9.27 6.96 -2.11
C ALA A 9 -9.49 5.85 -1.06
N HIS A 10 -9.00 4.64 -1.32
CA HIS A 10 -9.18 3.45 -0.47
C HIS A 10 -7.82 2.78 -0.20
N PRO A 11 -6.91 3.46 0.54
CA PRO A 11 -5.53 3.02 0.71
C PRO A 11 -5.42 1.66 1.42
N TYR A 12 -6.22 1.44 2.47
CA TYR A 12 -6.24 0.16 3.20
C TYR A 12 -6.74 -0.98 2.30
N GLU A 13 -7.94 -0.85 1.71
CA GLU A 13 -8.56 -1.93 0.94
C GLU A 13 -7.75 -2.29 -0.30
N THR A 14 -7.16 -1.30 -0.96
CA THR A 14 -6.31 -1.49 -2.13
C THR A 14 -5.08 -2.31 -1.78
N ILE A 15 -4.34 -1.93 -0.73
CA ILE A 15 -3.14 -2.65 -0.30
C ILE A 15 -3.49 -4.01 0.31
N TYR A 16 -4.58 -4.12 1.08
CA TYR A 16 -4.99 -5.36 1.71
C TYR A 16 -5.27 -6.44 0.67
N ARG A 17 -6.05 -6.10 -0.36
CA ARG A 17 -6.44 -7.06 -1.42
C ARG A 17 -5.25 -7.42 -2.32
N CYS A 18 -4.42 -6.43 -2.68
CA CYS A 18 -3.20 -6.65 -3.44
C CYS A 18 -2.22 -7.58 -2.72
N THR A 19 -2.00 -7.31 -1.43
CA THR A 19 -1.07 -8.10 -0.61
C THR A 19 -1.60 -9.50 -0.37
N LYS A 20 -2.91 -9.66 -0.12
CA LYS A 20 -3.55 -10.97 0.01
C LYS A 20 -3.32 -11.83 -1.23
N ASP A 21 -3.56 -11.28 -2.42
CA ASP A 21 -3.33 -11.99 -3.69
C ASP A 21 -1.85 -12.35 -3.87
N SER A 22 -0.95 -11.43 -3.52
CA SER A 22 0.49 -11.64 -3.63
C SER A 22 0.97 -12.76 -2.70
N VAL A 23 0.51 -12.76 -1.44
CA VAL A 23 0.80 -13.80 -0.45
C VAL A 23 0.22 -15.16 -0.88
N MET A 24 -1.02 -15.20 -1.38
CA MET A 24 -1.63 -16.44 -1.87
C MET A 24 -0.85 -17.04 -3.04
N ARG A 25 -0.43 -16.21 -4.00
CA ARG A 25 0.40 -16.67 -5.14
C ARG A 25 1.77 -17.15 -4.67
N ASN A 26 2.40 -16.42 -3.76
CA ASN A 26 3.72 -16.76 -3.22
C ASN A 26 3.72 -18.03 -2.36
N LYS A 27 2.57 -18.43 -1.80
CA LYS A 27 2.44 -19.73 -1.09
C LYS A 27 2.40 -20.93 -2.04
N ASN A 28 2.12 -20.72 -3.33
CA ASN A 28 2.00 -21.78 -4.33
C ASN A 28 3.31 -22.03 -5.11
N ILE A 29 4.42 -21.42 -4.71
CA ILE A 29 5.75 -21.67 -5.29
C ILE A 29 6.61 -22.49 -4.33
N GLU A 30 7.47 -23.34 -4.86
CA GLU A 30 8.32 -24.27 -4.09
C GLU A 30 9.26 -23.53 -3.12
N THR A 31 9.72 -22.34 -3.51
CA THR A 31 10.57 -21.46 -2.73
C THR A 31 9.94 -20.07 -2.60
N PRO A 32 9.05 -19.86 -1.61
CA PRO A 32 8.40 -18.58 -1.38
C PRO A 32 9.40 -17.43 -1.19
N ALA A 33 9.18 -16.32 -1.90
CA ALA A 33 10.00 -15.12 -1.77
C ALA A 33 9.56 -14.25 -0.58
N ILE A 34 10.42 -13.30 -0.19
CA ILE A 34 10.02 -12.22 0.73
C ILE A 34 9.25 -11.17 -0.07
N ILE A 35 8.06 -10.81 0.40
CA ILE A 35 7.23 -9.77 -0.23
C ILE A 35 7.58 -8.43 0.43
N ARG A 36 8.07 -7.48 -0.39
CA ARG A 36 8.40 -6.10 0.02
C ARG A 36 7.83 -5.11 -1.00
N PRO A 37 6.57 -4.67 -0.86
CA PRO A 37 5.94 -3.79 -1.82
C PRO A 37 6.38 -2.34 -1.63
N TRP A 38 6.19 -1.54 -2.68
CA TRP A 38 6.24 -0.09 -2.60
C TRP A 38 4.85 0.44 -2.23
N ILE A 39 4.79 1.35 -1.25
CA ILE A 39 3.56 2.01 -0.80
C ILE A 39 3.62 3.52 -1.06
N GLN A 40 2.47 4.12 -1.35
CA GLN A 40 2.36 5.51 -1.81
C GLN A 40 2.47 6.49 -0.63
N ASP A 41 3.20 7.59 -0.81
CA ASP A 41 3.27 8.68 0.18
C ASP A 41 3.16 10.06 -0.49
N PHE A 42 2.32 10.17 -1.53
CA PHE A 42 2.05 11.42 -2.23
C PHE A 42 0.60 11.49 -2.68
N THR A 43 0.12 12.70 -2.91
CA THR A 43 -1.21 12.95 -3.48
C THR A 43 -1.13 12.85 -5.00
N ALA A 44 -1.81 11.88 -5.59
CA ALA A 44 -1.87 11.68 -7.03
C ALA A 44 -2.90 12.63 -7.66
N THR A 45 -2.57 13.92 -7.78
CA THR A 45 -3.51 14.97 -8.22
C THR A 45 -4.12 14.76 -9.61
N TRP A 46 -3.50 13.92 -10.42
CA TRP A 46 -3.99 13.52 -11.75
C TRP A 46 -5.05 12.42 -11.73
N VAL A 47 -5.31 11.79 -10.58
CA VAL A 47 -6.36 10.78 -10.42
C VAL A 47 -7.69 11.49 -10.13
N GLU A 48 -8.70 11.20 -10.94
CA GLU A 48 -10.06 11.68 -10.69
C GLU A 48 -10.61 11.04 -9.40
N GLY A 49 -11.04 11.87 -8.45
CA GLY A 49 -11.46 11.43 -7.12
C GLY A 49 -10.32 11.16 -6.13
N HIS A 50 -9.10 11.63 -6.42
CA HIS A 50 -7.97 11.50 -5.50
C HIS A 50 -8.25 12.13 -4.13
N ILE A 51 -7.57 11.60 -3.12
CA ILE A 51 -7.59 12.15 -1.78
C ILE A 51 -6.26 12.82 -1.45
N ARG A 52 -6.26 13.71 -0.46
CA ARG A 52 -5.01 14.22 0.09
C ARG A 52 -4.33 13.09 0.86
N TYR A 53 -3.15 12.73 0.40
CA TYR A 53 -2.33 11.71 1.03
C TYR A 53 -1.44 12.31 2.11
N GLY A 54 -1.44 11.72 3.30
CA GLY A 54 -0.54 12.04 4.39
C GLY A 54 -0.30 10.84 5.30
N ALA A 55 0.01 11.13 6.57
CA ALA A 55 0.42 10.10 7.54
C ALA A 55 -0.67 9.03 7.78
N GLU A 56 -1.95 9.39 7.77
CA GLU A 56 -3.04 8.45 8.06
C GLU A 56 -3.25 7.46 6.90
N GLU A 57 -3.16 7.93 5.65
CA GLU A 57 -3.23 7.06 4.48
C GLU A 57 -2.00 6.13 4.39
N VAL A 58 -0.82 6.61 4.77
CA VAL A 58 0.39 5.78 4.88
C VAL A 58 0.20 4.70 5.96
N LYS A 59 -0.27 5.06 7.16
CA LYS A 59 -0.57 4.08 8.23
C LYS A 59 -1.62 3.07 7.80
N ALA A 60 -2.63 3.49 7.06
CA ALA A 60 -3.67 2.59 6.54
C ALA A 60 -3.06 1.54 5.61
N GLN A 61 -2.13 1.92 4.74
CA GLN A 61 -1.40 0.96 3.90
C GLN A 61 -0.51 0.03 4.72
N ILE A 62 0.25 0.55 5.69
CA ILE A 62 1.11 -0.25 6.57
C ILE A 62 0.28 -1.28 7.34
N LYS A 63 -0.83 -0.84 7.94
CA LYS A 63 -1.76 -1.73 8.63
C LYS A 63 -2.29 -2.82 7.71
N ALA A 64 -2.60 -2.51 6.45
CA ALA A 64 -3.06 -3.50 5.49
C ALA A 64 -1.99 -4.56 5.15
N LEU A 65 -0.71 -4.17 5.13
CA LEU A 65 0.42 -5.10 4.99
C LEU A 65 0.55 -5.99 6.24
N GLU A 66 0.51 -5.40 7.42
CA GLU A 66 0.61 -6.10 8.71
C GLU A 66 -0.52 -7.13 8.88
N ASP A 67 -1.76 -6.75 8.56
CA ASP A 67 -2.94 -7.64 8.60
C ASP A 67 -2.82 -8.81 7.59
N ASN A 68 -1.92 -8.72 6.59
CA ASN A 68 -1.57 -9.80 5.67
C ASN A 68 -0.25 -10.52 6.03
N GLY A 69 0.37 -10.18 7.16
CA GLY A 69 1.63 -10.77 7.62
C GLY A 69 2.87 -10.28 6.87
N VAL A 70 2.78 -9.19 6.10
CA VAL A 70 3.91 -8.56 5.42
C VAL A 70 4.47 -7.44 6.30
N LYS A 71 5.75 -7.53 6.65
CA LYS A 71 6.43 -6.62 7.60
C LYS A 71 7.42 -5.66 6.94
N GLU A 72 7.68 -5.84 5.65
CA GLU A 72 8.67 -5.07 4.92
C GLU A 72 7.98 -4.31 3.81
N TYR A 73 8.34 -3.04 3.64
CA TYR A 73 7.84 -2.18 2.59
C TYR A 73 8.82 -1.06 2.31
N LEU A 74 8.63 -0.39 1.17
CA LEU A 74 9.36 0.81 0.80
C LEU A 74 8.35 1.93 0.54
N LEU A 75 8.59 3.12 1.08
CA LEU A 75 7.80 4.29 0.73
C LEU A 75 8.25 4.86 -0.60
N TRP A 76 7.28 5.28 -1.40
CA TRP A 76 7.54 5.96 -2.67
C TRP A 76 6.86 7.33 -2.70
N ASN A 77 7.65 8.37 -2.92
CA ASN A 77 7.19 9.72 -3.24
C ASN A 77 8.07 10.31 -4.35
N PRO A 78 7.51 10.75 -5.51
CA PRO A 78 8.30 11.27 -6.62
C PRO A 78 9.02 12.60 -6.30
N GLY A 79 8.52 13.37 -5.34
CA GLY A 79 9.14 14.57 -4.81
C GLY A 79 10.13 14.31 -3.66
N ASN A 80 10.39 13.05 -3.30
CA ASN A 80 11.28 12.64 -2.20
C ASN A 80 10.97 13.28 -0.84
N ARG A 81 9.71 13.66 -0.61
CA ARG A 81 9.22 14.19 0.66
C ARG A 81 8.34 13.14 1.32
N TYR A 82 8.70 12.69 2.51
CA TYR A 82 8.02 11.59 3.18
C TYR A 82 7.26 12.08 4.42
N SER A 83 6.10 11.50 4.67
CA SER A 83 5.25 11.81 5.82
C SER A 83 5.84 11.20 7.09
N GLU A 84 6.63 11.98 7.85
CA GLU A 84 7.32 11.51 9.06
C GLU A 84 6.38 10.90 10.13
N GLY A 85 5.12 11.34 10.18
CA GLY A 85 4.11 10.82 11.11
C GLY A 85 3.54 9.44 10.76
N GLY A 86 3.83 8.91 9.57
CA GLY A 86 3.31 7.63 9.09
C GLY A 86 4.18 6.41 9.43
N LEU A 87 5.41 6.63 9.92
CA LEU A 87 6.43 5.59 10.14
C LEU A 87 6.70 5.28 11.62
N LYS A 88 5.98 5.92 12.55
CA LYS A 88 6.16 5.74 14.00
C LYS A 88 5.18 4.72 14.57
#